data_AF-A0A377D074-F1
#
_entry.id   AF-A0A377D074-F1
#
_cell.length_a   1.000
_cell.length_b   1.000
_cell.length_c   1.000
_cell.angle_alpha   90.00
_cell.angle_beta   90.00
_cell.angle_gamma   90.00
#
_symmetry.space_group_name_H-M   'P 1'
#
loop_
_entity.id
_entity.type
_entity.pdbx_description
1 polymer ?
#
loop_
_entity_poly.entity_id
_entity_poly.type
_entity_poly.pdbx_seq_one_letter_code
_entity_poly.pdbx_strand_id
1 'polypeptide(L)'
;MDLSLLKALSEADAIASSEQEVRQILLEEADRLQKEVRFDGLGSVLIRLNESTGPKVMICAHLDEVGFMVRSISREGAIDVLRLAMCAWLPASCSRCASPPVKSAKFPACLTATGRGMMLAPCAWTLARARMTK
;
A
#
# COMPACT_ATOMS: atom_id res chain seq x y z
N MET A 1 -9.87 18.87 11.57
CA MET A 1 -9.29 17.74 10.82
C MET A 1 -8.68 18.30 9.56
N ASP A 2 -7.38 18.13 9.36
CA ASP A 2 -6.72 18.56 8.12
C ASP A 2 -7.01 17.55 7.01
N LEU A 3 -7.84 17.94 6.04
CA LEU A 3 -8.24 17.06 4.94
C LEU A 3 -7.12 16.83 3.92
N SER A 4 -6.19 17.79 3.77
CA SER A 4 -5.04 17.65 2.89
C SER A 4 -4.09 16.57 3.41
N LEU A 5 -3.79 16.59 4.71
CA LEU A 5 -2.92 15.58 5.33
C LEU A 5 -3.56 14.19 5.25
N LEU A 6 -4.86 14.08 5.56
CA LEU A 6 -5.56 12.80 5.47
C LEU A 6 -5.53 12.26 4.04
N LYS A 7 -5.73 13.12 3.04
CA LYS A 7 -5.65 12.75 1.63
C LYS A 7 -4.25 12.26 1.27
N ALA A 8 -3.21 13.01 1.65
CA ALA A 8 -1.83 12.62 1.36
C ALA A 8 -1.46 11.26 1.97
N LEU A 9 -1.84 11.03 3.23
CA LEU A 9 -1.61 9.74 3.90
C LEU A 9 -2.42 8.59 3.27
N SER A 10 -3.62 8.87 2.73
CA SER A 10 -4.48 7.83 2.13
C SER A 10 -4.11 7.50 0.68
N GLU A 11 -3.44 8.40 -0.03
CA GLU A 11 -3.01 8.22 -1.42
C GLU A 11 -1.56 7.71 -1.54
N ALA A 12 -0.81 7.72 -0.44
CA ALA A 12 0.54 7.19 -0.36
C ALA A 12 0.53 5.65 -0.33
N ASP A 13 1.37 5.02 -1.13
CA ASP A 13 1.49 3.56 -1.15
C ASP A 13 2.42 3.12 0.00
N ALA A 14 1.93 2.25 0.89
CA ALA A 14 2.68 1.76 2.04
C ALA A 14 2.42 0.28 2.34
N ILE A 15 2.66 -0.59 1.37
CA ILE A 15 2.61 -2.04 1.61
C ILE A 15 3.63 -2.41 2.68
N ALA A 16 3.31 -3.39 3.52
CA ALA A 16 4.25 -3.95 4.50
C ALA A 16 5.66 -4.16 3.90
N SER A 17 6.70 -3.67 4.61
CA SER A 17 8.10 -3.59 4.17
C SER A 17 8.45 -2.49 3.16
N SER A 18 7.48 -1.70 2.69
CA SER A 18 7.65 -0.59 1.73
C SER A 18 6.91 0.67 2.19
N GLU A 19 7.24 1.17 3.39
CA GLU A 19 6.52 2.26 4.07
C GLU A 19 7.17 3.64 3.88
N GLN A 20 8.06 3.80 2.90
CA GLN A 20 8.88 5.02 2.75
C GLN A 20 8.04 6.25 2.40
N GLU A 21 6.99 6.12 1.60
CA GLU A 21 6.16 7.25 1.15
C GLU A 21 5.38 7.85 2.33
N VAL A 22 4.64 7.02 3.09
CA VAL A 22 3.91 7.46 4.29
C VAL A 22 4.85 8.00 5.36
N ARG A 23 6.01 7.35 5.54
CA ARG A 23 7.04 7.83 6.48
C ARG A 23 7.52 9.22 6.13
N GLN A 24 7.78 9.52 4.86
CA GLN A 24 8.26 10.83 4.43
C GLN A 24 7.25 11.93 4.76
N ILE A 25 5.95 11.67 4.51
CA ILE A 25 4.86 12.59 4.88
C ILE A 25 4.85 12.85 6.39
N LEU A 26 5.04 11.80 7.22
CA LEU A 26 5.11 11.94 8.67
C LEU A 26 6.34 12.75 9.14
N LEU A 27 7.48 12.59 8.47
CA LEU A 27 8.69 13.35 8.80
C LEU A 27 8.52 14.83 8.49
N GLU A 28 7.91 15.16 7.36
CA GLU A 28 7.60 16.55 6.98
C GLU A 28 6.64 17.22 7.97
N GLU A 29 5.61 16.50 8.42
CA GLU A 29 4.70 17.00 9.45
C GLU A 29 5.38 17.14 10.82
N ALA A 30 6.26 16.20 11.19
CA ALA A 30 7.02 16.29 12.42
C ALA A 30 8.00 17.48 12.43
N ASP A 31 8.65 17.75 11.29
CA ASP A 31 9.55 18.90 11.10
C ASP A 31 8.77 20.22 11.15
N ARG A 32 7.60 20.27 10.49
CA ARG A 32 6.68 21.42 10.56
C ARG A 32 6.25 21.76 11.98
N LEU A 33 6.09 20.75 12.84
CA LEU A 33 5.76 20.90 14.25
C LEU A 33 6.99 20.98 15.18
N GLN A 34 8.19 20.97 14.62
CA GLN A 34 9.49 21.02 15.30
C GLN A 34 9.61 19.96 16.41
N LYS A 35 9.22 18.72 16.10
CA LYS A 35 9.27 17.60 17.04
C LYS A 35 10.51 16.74 16.85
N GLU A 36 11.01 16.19 17.94
CA GLU A 36 12.14 15.27 17.90
C GLU A 36 11.69 13.94 17.27
N VAL A 37 12.36 13.54 16.19
CA VAL A 37 12.14 12.27 15.51
C VAL A 37 13.30 11.33 15.75
N ARG A 38 12.99 10.08 16.07
CA ARG A 38 13.95 8.97 16.19
C ARG A 38 13.50 7.79 15.36
N PHE A 39 14.46 6.94 14.99
CA PHE A 39 14.20 5.71 14.25
C PHE A 39 14.64 4.50 15.07
N ASP A 40 13.96 3.37 14.91
CA ASP A 40 14.27 2.10 15.55
C ASP A 40 15.32 1.26 14.79
N GLY A 41 15.77 1.73 13.62
CA GLY A 41 16.70 1.05 12.72
C GLY A 41 16.07 0.01 11.78
N LEU A 42 14.81 -0.38 12.00
CA LEU A 42 14.05 -1.29 11.14
C LEU A 42 13.13 -0.55 10.18
N GLY A 43 12.69 0.64 10.57
CA GLY A 43 11.71 1.41 9.81
C GLY A 43 10.53 1.92 10.64
N SER A 44 10.51 1.83 11.96
CA SER A 44 9.52 2.57 12.74
C SER A 44 9.99 4.00 12.99
N VAL A 45 9.04 4.93 13.07
CA VAL A 45 9.29 6.32 13.42
C VAL A 45 8.75 6.58 14.83
N LEU A 46 9.60 7.13 15.69
CA LEU A 46 9.24 7.54 17.04
C LEU A 46 9.28 9.06 17.10
N ILE A 47 8.13 9.68 17.33
CA ILE A 47 8.00 11.13 17.46
C ILE A 47 7.77 11.46 18.93
N ARG A 48 8.67 12.27 19.51
CA ARG A 48 8.52 12.73 20.88
C ARG A 48 7.84 14.09 20.89
N LEU A 49 6.65 14.14 21.51
CA LEU A 49 5.85 15.36 21.57
C LEU A 49 6.35 16.36 22.61
N ASN A 50 6.70 15.86 23.82
CA ASN A 50 7.10 16.66 24.98
C ASN A 50 8.24 15.99 25.77
N GLU A 51 9.02 16.80 26.50
CA GLU A 51 9.97 16.33 27.51
C GLU A 51 9.36 16.42 28.91
N SER A 52 9.32 15.31 29.65
CA SER A 52 8.87 15.27 31.04
C SER A 52 9.57 14.13 31.79
N THR A 53 9.77 14.32 33.09
CA THR A 53 10.33 13.34 34.04
C THR A 53 9.26 12.43 34.66
N GLY A 54 7.98 12.69 34.39
CA GLY A 54 6.84 11.90 34.87
C GLY A 54 6.58 10.62 34.05
N PRO A 55 5.44 9.94 34.29
CA PRO A 55 5.04 8.76 33.54
C PRO A 55 4.89 9.07 32.04
N LYS A 56 5.39 8.17 31.19
CA LYS A 56 5.40 8.33 29.73
C LYS A 56 4.22 7.59 29.11
N VAL A 57 3.51 8.26 28.20
CA VAL A 57 2.42 7.67 27.40
C VAL A 57 2.90 7.53 25.96
N MET A 58 2.64 6.37 25.35
CA MET A 58 2.95 6.08 23.95
C MET A 58 1.65 5.79 23.21
N ILE A 59 1.49 6.43 22.05
CA ILE A 59 0.40 6.15 21.10
C ILE A 59 1.05 5.45 19.91
N CYS A 60 0.58 4.25 19.60
CA CYS A 60 1.10 3.45 18.49
C CYS A 60 0.06 3.38 17.37
N ALA A 61 0.53 3.56 16.14
CA ALA A 61 -0.21 3.31 14.91
C ALA A 61 0.74 2.63 13.92
N HIS A 62 0.22 1.69 13.12
CA HIS A 62 0.99 1.03 12.08
C HIS A 62 0.93 1.84 10.79
N LEU A 63 2.01 1.82 10.00
CA LEU A 63 2.12 2.58 8.75
C LEU A 63 1.67 1.79 7.54
N ASP A 64 1.60 0.46 7.68
CA ASP A 64 1.40 -0.45 6.59
C ASP A 64 -0.08 -0.61 6.22
N GLU A 65 -0.30 -0.85 4.93
CA GLU A 65 -1.60 -1.15 4.36
C GLU A 65 -1.67 -2.55 3.75
N VAL A 66 -2.90 -2.97 3.45
CA VAL A 66 -3.16 -4.24 2.76
C VAL A 66 -2.77 -4.12 1.29
N GLY A 67 -2.05 -5.11 0.78
CA GLY A 67 -1.48 -5.02 -0.56
C GLY A 67 -1.22 -6.36 -1.22
N PHE A 68 -0.55 -6.29 -2.37
CA PHE A 68 -0.22 -7.44 -3.20
C PHE A 68 1.26 -7.42 -3.57
N MET A 69 1.90 -8.58 -3.54
CA MET A 69 3.27 -8.77 -3.99
C MET A 69 3.30 -9.64 -5.24
N VAL A 70 4.10 -9.26 -6.22
CA VAL A 70 4.27 -10.05 -7.45
C VAL A 70 5.02 -11.34 -7.13
N ARG A 71 4.43 -12.48 -7.51
CA ARG A 71 5.01 -13.81 -7.34
C ARG A 71 5.66 -14.31 -8.64
N SER A 72 4.96 -14.20 -9.76
CA SER A 72 5.41 -14.69 -11.05
C SER A 72 4.75 -13.91 -12.18
N ILE A 73 5.41 -13.91 -13.34
CA ILE A 73 4.85 -13.35 -14.57
C ILE A 73 4.66 -14.52 -15.54
N SER A 74 3.42 -14.73 -15.95
CA SER A 74 3.03 -15.75 -16.92
C SER A 74 3.53 -15.39 -18.32
N ARG A 75 3.67 -16.38 -19.21
CA ARG A 75 4.15 -16.17 -20.60
C ARG A 75 3.24 -15.25 -21.40
N GLU A 76 1.96 -15.23 -21.01
CA GLU A 76 0.91 -14.41 -21.58
C GLU A 76 0.94 -12.96 -21.06
N GLY A 77 1.90 -12.60 -20.18
CA GLY A 77 2.03 -11.24 -19.64
C GLY A 77 1.13 -10.92 -18.46
N ALA A 78 0.49 -11.93 -17.88
CA ALA A 78 -0.28 -11.77 -16.65
C ALA A 78 0.61 -11.92 -15.40
N ILE A 79 0.29 -11.18 -14.36
CA ILE A 79 1.10 -11.10 -13.14
C ILE A 79 0.38 -11.83 -12.02
N ASP A 80 0.96 -12.91 -11.52
CA ASP A 80 0.44 -13.61 -10.35
C ASP A 80 0.84 -12.85 -9.09
N VAL A 81 -0.13 -12.65 -8.19
CA VAL A 81 0.11 -11.92 -6.94
C VAL A 81 -0.16 -12.76 -5.71
N LEU A 82 0.71 -12.59 -4.72
CA LEU A 82 0.50 -13.02 -3.36
C LEU A 82 -0.18 -11.89 -2.58
N ARG A 83 -1.11 -12.25 -1.71
CA ARG A 83 -1.73 -11.32 -0.77
C ARG A 83 -0.78 -11.07 0.39
N LEU A 84 -0.52 -9.81 0.69
CA LEU A 84 0.14 -9.38 1.92
C LEU A 84 -0.94 -8.81 2.85
N ALA A 85 -1.01 -9.37 4.07
CA ALA A 85 -2.07 -9.17 5.07
C ALA A 85 -3.44 -9.82 4.76
N MET A 86 -4.26 -9.93 5.81
CA MET A 86 -5.53 -10.65 5.78
C MET A 86 -6.63 -9.80 5.12
N CYS A 87 -6.82 -9.99 3.82
CA CYS A 87 -7.96 -9.43 3.09
C CYS A 87 -9.00 -10.55 2.85
N ALA A 88 -10.12 -10.48 3.56
CA ALA A 88 -11.25 -11.40 3.37
C ALA A 88 -11.90 -11.12 2.01
N TRP A 89 -11.66 -11.99 1.02
CA TRP A 89 -12.19 -11.82 -0.33
C TRP A 89 -13.22 -12.89 -0.65
N LEU A 90 -14.44 -12.45 -0.96
CA LEU A 90 -15.46 -13.26 -1.61
C LEU A 90 -15.24 -13.32 -3.13
N PRO A 91 -15.61 -14.41 -3.83
CA PRO A 91 -15.27 -14.62 -5.24
C PRO A 91 -16.07 -13.77 -6.24
N ALA A 92 -16.90 -12.83 -5.80
CA ALA A 92 -17.83 -12.11 -6.66
C ALA A 92 -17.40 -10.66 -6.89
N SER A 93 -17.05 -10.36 -8.14
CA SER A 93 -16.88 -9.03 -8.73
C SER A 93 -15.86 -8.10 -8.06
N CYS A 94 -14.63 -8.06 -8.58
CA CYS A 94 -13.81 -6.87 -8.35
C CYS A 94 -12.78 -6.67 -9.46
N SER A 95 -13.19 -5.96 -10.50
CA SER A 95 -12.26 -5.23 -11.37
C SER A 95 -11.78 -3.99 -10.61
N ARG A 96 -10.87 -4.15 -9.65
CA ARG A 96 -10.23 -3.02 -8.99
C ARG A 96 -8.96 -2.66 -9.74
N CYS A 97 -8.82 -1.38 -10.06
CA CYS A 97 -7.55 -0.84 -10.53
C CYS A 97 -6.58 -0.89 -9.37
N ALA A 98 -5.58 -1.75 -9.45
CA ALA A 98 -4.43 -1.77 -8.58
C ALA A 98 -3.25 -1.13 -9.32
N SER A 99 -2.45 -0.37 -8.58
CA SER A 99 -1.18 0.18 -9.06
C SER A 99 -0.09 -0.77 -8.57
N PRO A 100 0.52 -1.62 -9.41
CA PRO A 100 1.65 -2.42 -8.98
C PRO A 100 2.82 -1.44 -8.70
N PRO A 101 3.45 -1.50 -7.52
CA PRO A 101 4.61 -0.68 -7.24
C PRO A 101 5.79 -1.23 -8.03
N VAL A 102 6.04 -0.67 -9.21
CA VAL A 102 7.33 -0.81 -9.90
C VAL A 102 8.18 0.38 -9.46
N LYS A 103 9.45 0.14 -9.12
CA LYS A 103 10.41 1.18 -8.70
C LYS A 103 10.48 2.40 -9.63
N SER A 104 9.98 2.30 -10.86
CA SER A 104 10.03 3.33 -11.90
C SER A 104 8.68 3.86 -12.39
N ALA A 105 7.54 3.20 -12.13
CA ALA A 105 6.24 3.65 -12.65
C ALA A 105 5.03 2.92 -12.02
N LYS A 106 3.94 3.66 -11.81
CA LYS A 106 2.62 3.14 -11.43
C LYS A 106 1.77 2.95 -12.71
N PHE A 107 1.20 1.76 -12.92
CA PHE A 107 0.31 1.48 -14.07
C PHE A 107 -1.02 0.89 -13.61
N PRO A 108 -2.17 1.27 -14.20
CA PRO A 108 -3.45 0.69 -13.82
C PRO A 108 -3.57 -0.77 -14.31
N ALA A 109 -3.82 -1.69 -13.38
CA ALA A 109 -4.09 -3.10 -13.67
C ALA A 109 -5.38 -3.59 -12.99
N CYS A 110 -6.15 -4.45 -13.67
CA CYS A 110 -7.32 -5.11 -13.10
C CYS A 110 -6.91 -6.41 -12.40
N LEU A 111 -7.30 -6.56 -11.14
CA LEU A 111 -7.15 -7.81 -10.40
C LEU A 111 -8.30 -8.76 -10.75
N THR A 112 -7.98 -10.01 -11.09
CA THR A 112 -8.95 -11.07 -11.43
C THR A 112 -8.66 -12.32 -10.61
N ALA A 113 -9.69 -12.87 -9.97
CA ALA A 113 -9.59 -14.18 -9.31
C ALA A 113 -9.72 -15.29 -10.36
N THR A 114 -8.76 -16.22 -10.37
CA THR A 114 -8.80 -17.43 -11.20
C THR A 114 -8.77 -18.68 -10.32
N GLY A 115 -9.20 -19.83 -10.84
CA GLY A 115 -9.13 -21.11 -10.11
C GLY A 115 -7.72 -21.55 -9.69
N ARG A 116 -6.67 -20.84 -10.13
CA ARG A 116 -5.25 -21.07 -9.78
C ARG A 116 -4.65 -20.00 -8.86
N GLY A 117 -5.39 -18.96 -8.49
CA GLY A 117 -4.89 -17.83 -7.70
C GLY A 117 -5.33 -16.47 -8.23
N MET A 118 -4.76 -15.39 -7.70
CA MET A 118 -5.06 -14.02 -8.11
C MET A 118 -4.07 -13.57 -9.18
N MET A 119 -4.59 -13.05 -10.29
CA MET A 119 -3.80 -12.48 -11.39
C MET A 119 -4.15 -11.01 -11.60
N LEU A 120 -3.13 -10.17 -11.78
CA LEU A 120 -3.27 -8.83 -12.33
C LEU A 120 -3.11 -8.91 -13.86
N ALA A 121 -4.06 -8.32 -14.58
CA ALA A 121 -3.99 -8.11 -16.02
C ALA A 121 -4.10 -6.61 -16.32
N PRO A 122 -3.40 -6.09 -17.36
CA PRO A 122 -3.58 -4.70 -17.79
C PRO A 122 -5.06 -4.42 -18.09
N CYS A 123 -5.59 -3.24 -17.73
CA CYS A 123 -7.00 -2.92 -17.92
C CYS A 123 -7.49 -3.11 -19.38
N ALA A 124 -6.63 -2.86 -20.37
CA ALA A 124 -6.92 -3.08 -21.79
C ALA A 124 -7.15 -4.57 -22.15
N TRP A 125 -6.52 -5.48 -21.42
CA TRP A 125 -6.56 -6.92 -21.65
C TRP A 125 -7.84 -7.56 -21.10
N THR A 126 -8.33 -7.08 -19.96
CA THR A 126 -9.57 -7.56 -19.33
C THR A 126 -10.79 -7.29 -20.20
N LEU A 127 -10.83 -6.13 -20.88
CA LEU A 127 -11.86 -5.76 -21.85
C LEU A 127 -11.85 -6.66 -23.11
N ALA A 128 -10.67 -7.06 -23.59
CA ALA A 128 -10.53 -7.94 -24.75
C ALA A 128 -11.01 -9.37 -24.45
N ARG A 129 -10.73 -9.89 -23.24
CA ARG A 129 -11.16 -11.25 -22.85
C ARG A 129 -12.65 -11.33 -22.53
N ALA A 130 -13.24 -10.28 -21.96
CA ALA A 130 -14.69 -10.20 -21.73
C ALA A 130 -15.51 -10.19 -23.05
N ARG A 131 -14.91 -9.78 -24.17
CA ARG A 131 -15.54 -9.88 -25.51
C ARG A 131 -15.41 -11.25 -26.17
N MET A 132 -14.42 -12.06 -25.79
CA MET A 132 -14.21 -13.39 -26.38
C MET A 132 -15.03 -14.51 -25.70
N THR A 133 -15.73 -14.21 -24.60
CA THR A 133 -16.62 -15.15 -23.89
C THR A 133 -18.10 -14.84 -24.07
N LYS A 134 -18.48 -14.10 -25.12
CA LYS A 134 -19.86 -13.98 -25.59
C LYS A 134 -20.01 -14.67 -26.94
#